data_AF-A0A2E7F4G0-F1
#
_entry.id   AF-A0A2E7F4G0-F1
#
_cell.length_a   1.000
_cell.length_b   1.000
_cell.length_c   1.000
_cell.angle_alpha   90.00
_cell.angle_beta   90.00
_cell.angle_gamma   90.00
#
_symmetry.space_group_name_H-M   'P 1'
#
loop_
_entity.id
_entity.type
_entity.pdbx_description
1 polymer ?
#
loop_
_entity_poly.entity_id
_entity_poly.type
_entity_poly.pdbx_seq_one_letter_code
_entity_poly.pdbx_strand_id
1 'polypeptide(L)'
;MVAFEEHKDALAEKGVKVFAASVDTGDEAREVANDVSFDVGEGVTREQAEQIGAWYGDARHPEMIQPSEFLMKDDGTVMMSSYSSGPLGRVNPDDVLKVINFLESLNK
;
A
#
# COMPACT_ATOMS: atom_id res chain seq x y z
N MET A 1 1.06 0.17 8.39
CA MET A 1 -0.31 -0.37 8.38
C MET A 1 -1.17 0.27 9.46
N VAL A 2 -0.74 0.29 10.73
CA VAL A 2 -1.46 1.01 11.83
C VAL A 2 -1.94 2.41 11.45
N ALA A 3 -1.08 3.27 10.89
CA ALA A 3 -1.50 4.60 10.49
C ALA A 3 -2.66 4.58 9.47
N PHE A 4 -2.66 3.65 8.50
CA PHE A 4 -3.77 3.51 7.55
C PHE A 4 -5.04 2.96 8.21
N GLU A 5 -4.91 2.09 9.21
CA GLU A 5 -6.05 1.63 10.01
C GLU A 5 -6.68 2.77 10.81
N GLU A 6 -5.86 3.64 11.43
CA GLU A 6 -6.33 4.83 12.15
C GLU A 6 -7.06 5.85 11.25
N HIS A 7 -6.71 5.89 9.96
CA HIS A 7 -7.27 6.84 8.99
C HIS A 7 -8.30 6.20 8.03
N LYS A 8 -8.65 4.92 8.24
CA LYS A 8 -9.49 4.17 7.30
C LYS A 8 -10.85 4.82 7.08
N ASP A 9 -11.45 5.39 8.13
CA ASP A 9 -12.79 5.97 8.05
C ASP A 9 -12.76 7.26 7.23
N ALA A 10 -11.75 8.11 7.43
CA ALA A 10 -11.56 9.32 6.64
C ALA A 10 -11.26 9.01 5.16
N LEU A 11 -10.50 7.94 4.89
CA LEU A 11 -10.27 7.46 3.52
C LEU A 11 -11.57 6.89 2.90
N ALA A 12 -12.35 6.14 3.68
CA ALA A 12 -13.62 5.57 3.23
C ALA A 12 -14.67 6.65 2.94
N GLU A 13 -14.74 7.73 3.72
CA GLU A 13 -15.58 8.90 3.44
C GLU A 13 -15.25 9.56 2.10
N LYS A 14 -13.98 9.46 1.66
CA LYS A 14 -13.51 9.89 0.33
C LYS A 14 -13.73 8.85 -0.77
N GLY A 15 -14.37 7.73 -0.47
CA GLY A 15 -14.56 6.62 -1.41
C GLY A 15 -13.28 5.83 -1.69
N VAL A 16 -12.24 5.98 -0.86
CA VAL A 16 -10.96 5.26 -1.02
C VAL A 16 -10.98 3.97 -0.22
N LYS A 17 -10.58 2.89 -0.88
CA LYS A 17 -10.34 1.58 -0.25
C LYS A 17 -8.85 1.36 -0.09
N VAL A 18 -8.46 0.79 1.06
CA VAL A 18 -7.07 0.43 1.35
C VAL A 18 -6.89 -1.06 1.12
N PHE A 19 -5.76 -1.43 0.51
CA PHE A 19 -5.33 -2.80 0.33
C PHE A 19 -3.84 -2.89 0.68
N ALA A 20 -3.43 -3.98 1.32
CA ALA A 20 -2.03 -4.30 1.51
C ALA A 20 -1.74 -5.70 0.97
N ALA A 21 -0.50 -5.99 0.62
CA ALA A 21 -0.08 -7.35 0.29
C ALA A 21 1.42 -7.54 0.57
N SER A 22 1.81 -8.75 0.96
CA SER A 22 3.22 -9.10 1.17
C SER A 22 3.54 -10.49 0.62
N VAL A 23 4.82 -10.85 0.67
CA VAL A 23 5.32 -12.19 0.32
C VAL A 23 5.01 -13.23 1.40
N ASP A 24 4.62 -12.79 2.60
CA ASP A 24 4.36 -13.67 3.74
C ASP A 24 3.15 -14.55 3.45
N THR A 25 3.08 -15.71 4.09
CA THR A 25 1.98 -16.67 3.92
C THR A 25 1.67 -17.34 5.24
N GLY A 26 0.44 -17.82 5.43
CA GLY A 26 0.12 -18.67 6.57
C GLY A 26 -0.07 -17.86 7.85
N ASP A 27 0.61 -18.25 8.92
CA ASP A 27 0.37 -17.66 10.24
C ASP A 27 0.97 -16.25 10.36
N GLU A 28 2.12 -15.99 9.73
CA GLU A 28 2.73 -14.65 9.71
C GLU A 28 1.83 -13.62 9.00
N ALA A 29 1.26 -14.00 7.85
CA ALA A 29 0.34 -13.13 7.11
C ALA A 29 -0.96 -12.88 7.89
N ARG A 30 -1.48 -13.90 8.59
CA ARG A 30 -2.69 -13.78 9.42
C ARG A 30 -2.49 -12.89 10.63
N GLU A 31 -1.32 -12.94 11.26
CA GLU A 31 -1.01 -12.07 12.40
C GLU A 31 -1.15 -10.60 11.99
N VAL A 32 -0.52 -10.22 10.88
CA VAL A 32 -0.63 -8.86 10.32
C VAL A 32 -2.07 -8.52 9.93
N ALA A 33 -2.78 -9.44 9.29
CA ALA A 33 -4.16 -9.20 8.86
C ALA A 33 -5.13 -8.99 10.04
N ASN A 34 -4.86 -9.59 11.21
CA ASN A 34 -5.69 -9.41 12.39
C ASN A 34 -5.54 -8.02 13.05
N ASP A 35 -4.45 -7.31 12.76
CA ASP A 35 -4.18 -5.97 13.31
C ASP A 35 -4.87 -4.83 12.54
N VAL A 36 -5.48 -5.15 11.40
CA VAL A 36 -6.12 -4.17 10.51
C VAL A 36 -7.48 -4.68 10.01
N SER A 37 -8.29 -3.76 9.52
CA SER A 37 -9.66 -4.05 9.07
C SER A 37 -9.83 -4.01 7.55
N PHE A 38 -8.78 -3.64 6.82
CA PHE A 38 -8.74 -3.67 5.37
C PHE A 38 -8.12 -4.98 4.85
N ASP A 39 -8.36 -5.28 3.58
CA ASP A 39 -7.91 -6.53 2.97
C ASP A 39 -6.37 -6.59 2.89
N VAL A 40 -5.80 -7.69 3.37
CA VAL A 40 -4.37 -8.01 3.30
C VAL A 40 -4.17 -9.28 2.47
N GLY A 41 -3.54 -9.14 1.30
CA GLY A 41 -3.14 -10.25 0.44
C GLY A 41 -1.86 -10.92 0.92
N GLU A 42 -1.81 -12.24 0.85
CA GLU A 42 -0.62 -13.04 1.19
C GLU A 42 -0.01 -13.68 -0.07
N GLY A 43 1.27 -14.06 0.01
CA GLY A 43 1.93 -14.86 -1.01
C GLY A 43 2.18 -14.16 -2.34
N VAL A 44 2.42 -12.84 -2.32
CA VAL A 44 2.80 -12.08 -3.53
C VAL A 44 4.01 -12.74 -4.19
N THR A 45 3.85 -13.17 -5.44
CA THR A 45 4.90 -13.87 -6.18
C THR A 45 5.94 -12.89 -6.74
N ARG A 46 7.11 -13.40 -7.13
CA ARG A 46 8.12 -12.61 -7.87
C ARG A 46 7.56 -12.03 -9.16
N GLU A 47 6.81 -12.83 -9.91
CA GLU A 47 6.18 -12.40 -11.16
C GLU A 47 5.18 -11.25 -10.92
N GLN A 48 4.36 -11.33 -9.86
CA GLN A 48 3.44 -10.25 -9.48
C GLN A 48 4.19 -8.99 -9.04
N ALA A 49 5.27 -9.14 -8.26
CA ALA A 49 6.11 -8.02 -7.86
C ALA A 49 6.74 -7.31 -9.07
N GLU A 50 7.23 -8.06 -10.05
CA GLU A 50 7.82 -7.53 -11.28
C GLU A 50 6.78 -6.77 -12.13
N GLN A 51 5.53 -7.22 -12.17
CA GLN A 51 4.44 -6.54 -12.89
C GLN A 51 4.19 -5.12 -12.40
N ILE A 52 4.45 -4.85 -11.11
CA ILE A 52 4.29 -3.51 -10.51
C ILE A 52 5.62 -2.77 -10.34
N GLY A 53 6.71 -3.29 -10.91
CA GLY A 53 8.04 -2.68 -10.79
C GLY A 53 8.63 -2.74 -9.38
N ALA A 54 8.07 -3.57 -8.49
CA ALA A 54 8.67 -3.81 -7.18
C ALA A 54 9.92 -4.68 -7.32
N TRP A 55 10.84 -4.54 -6.36
CA TRP A 55 12.07 -5.34 -6.33
C TRP A 55 12.24 -5.98 -4.96
N TYR A 56 13.05 -7.03 -4.93
CA TYR A 56 13.38 -7.74 -3.70
C TYR A 56 14.58 -7.09 -2.98
N GLY A 57 14.67 -7.33 -1.68
CA GLY A 57 15.67 -6.75 -0.79
C GLY A 57 17.11 -7.12 -1.12
N ASP A 58 18.03 -6.56 -0.32
CA ASP A 58 19.46 -6.80 -0.48
C ASP A 58 19.87 -8.22 -0.05
N ALA A 59 21.17 -8.52 -0.14
CA ALA A 59 21.71 -9.84 0.19
C ALA A 59 21.39 -10.35 1.62
N ARG A 60 20.99 -9.46 2.55
CA ARG A 60 20.59 -9.83 3.91
C ARG A 60 19.13 -10.25 4.01
N HIS A 61 18.28 -9.77 3.11
CA HIS A 61 16.84 -10.05 3.07
C HIS A 61 16.33 -10.25 1.63
N PRO A 62 16.87 -11.24 0.89
CA PRO A 62 16.57 -11.43 -0.54
C PRO A 62 15.14 -11.91 -0.82
N GLU A 63 14.42 -12.34 0.21
CA GLU A 63 13.02 -12.76 0.17
C GLU A 63 12.03 -11.61 0.38
N MET A 64 12.45 -10.47 0.93
CA MET A 64 11.54 -9.36 1.21
C MET A 64 11.28 -8.51 -0.02
N ILE A 65 10.01 -8.30 -0.39
CA ILE A 65 9.62 -7.30 -1.38
C ILE A 65 9.78 -5.88 -0.78
N GLN A 66 10.35 -4.95 -1.54
CA GLN A 66 10.45 -3.56 -1.13
C GLN A 66 9.11 -2.83 -1.29
N PRO A 67 8.78 -1.87 -0.40
CA PRO A 67 7.50 -1.19 -0.46
C PRO A 67 7.29 -0.45 -1.80
N SER A 68 6.16 -0.75 -2.42
CA SER A 68 5.65 -0.10 -3.62
C SER A 68 4.20 0.30 -3.34
N GLU A 69 3.91 1.59 -3.37
CA GLU A 69 2.66 2.16 -2.86
C GLU A 69 2.00 3.01 -3.93
N PHE A 70 0.70 2.83 -4.15
CA PHE A 70 -0.03 3.44 -5.25
C PHE A 70 -1.33 4.07 -4.77
N LEU A 71 -1.65 5.26 -5.30
CA LEU A 71 -3.02 5.77 -5.29
C LEU A 71 -3.57 5.60 -6.70
N MET A 72 -4.69 4.89 -6.83
CA MET A 72 -5.30 4.55 -8.12
C MET A 72 -6.77 4.99 -8.17
N LYS A 73 -7.24 5.29 -9.38
CA LYS A 73 -8.67 5.38 -9.67
C LYS A 73 -9.28 3.98 -9.77
N ASP A 74 -10.61 3.94 -9.76
CA ASP A 74 -11.40 2.71 -9.96
C ASP A 74 -11.23 2.10 -11.36
N ASP A 75 -10.91 2.93 -12.37
CA ASP A 75 -10.56 2.48 -13.72
C ASP A 75 -9.13 1.91 -13.86
N GLY A 76 -8.36 1.86 -12.76
CA GLY A 76 -6.98 1.37 -12.75
C GLY A 76 -5.92 2.42 -13.11
N THR A 77 -6.29 3.67 -13.36
CA THR A 77 -5.32 4.75 -13.60
C THR A 77 -4.52 5.03 -12.32
N VAL A 78 -3.19 4.91 -12.40
CA VAL A 78 -2.28 5.28 -11.31
C VAL A 78 -2.14 6.81 -11.24
N MET A 79 -2.58 7.39 -10.12
CA MET A 79 -2.51 8.84 -9.85
C MET A 79 -1.20 9.23 -9.17
N MET A 80 -0.71 8.37 -8.28
CA MET A 80 0.56 8.53 -7.57
C MET A 80 1.21 7.18 -7.34
N SER A 81 2.55 7.17 -7.30
CA SER A 81 3.35 6.01 -6.94
C SER A 81 4.52 6.43 -6.04
N SER A 82 4.81 5.63 -5.03
CA SER A 82 6.02 5.74 -4.22
C SER A 82 6.72 4.39 -4.21
N TYR A 83 8.04 4.43 -4.29
CA TYR A 83 8.91 3.28 -4.16
C TYR A 83 9.97 3.62 -3.13
N SER A 84 10.17 2.75 -2.15
CA SER A 84 11.12 2.98 -1.06
C SER A 84 11.94 1.74 -0.79
N SER A 85 13.06 1.90 -0.08
CA SER A 85 13.88 0.78 0.35
C SER A 85 14.54 1.00 1.70
N GLY A 86 14.83 -0.11 2.37
CA GLY A 86 15.55 -0.09 3.65
C GLY A 86 14.81 0.75 4.70
N PRO A 87 15.49 1.68 5.40
CA PRO A 87 14.89 2.45 6.49
C PRO A 87 14.08 3.68 6.00
N LEU A 88 13.90 3.87 4.70
CA LEU A 88 13.13 5.01 4.19
C LEU A 88 11.66 4.96 4.62
N GLY A 89 11.07 6.15 4.72
CA GLY A 89 9.65 6.33 5.02
C GLY A 89 8.75 5.78 3.92
N ARG A 90 7.51 5.47 4.32
CA ARG A 90 6.42 5.01 3.45
C ARG A 90 5.40 6.14 3.27
N VAL A 91 4.44 5.96 2.37
CA VAL A 91 3.33 6.90 2.20
C VAL A 91 2.58 7.05 3.52
N ASN A 92 2.32 8.30 3.89
CA ASN A 92 1.51 8.64 5.05
C ASN A 92 0.04 8.85 4.61
N PRO A 93 -0.96 8.21 5.25
CA PRO A 93 -2.37 8.44 4.93
C PRO A 93 -2.81 9.91 5.03
N ASP A 94 -2.20 10.71 5.91
CA ASP A 94 -2.47 12.15 5.97
C ASP A 94 -2.13 12.86 4.66
N ASP A 95 -1.02 12.47 4.04
CA ASP A 95 -0.59 13.06 2.77
C ASP A 95 -1.46 12.57 1.61
N VAL A 96 -1.95 11.32 1.67
CA VAL A 96 -2.95 10.80 0.73
C VAL A 96 -4.25 11.62 0.81
N LEU A 97 -4.76 11.88 2.01
CA LEU A 97 -5.97 12.69 2.21
C LEU A 97 -5.80 14.12 1.67
N LYS A 98 -4.63 14.75 1.91
CA LYS A 98 -4.32 16.07 1.34
C LYS A 98 -4.33 16.05 -0.19
N VAL A 99 -3.76 15.03 -0.81
CA VAL A 99 -3.76 14.90 -2.28
C VAL A 99 -5.17 14.70 -2.81
N ILE A 100 -5.97 13.82 -2.19
CA ILE A 100 -7.37 13.60 -2.60
C ILE A 100 -8.14 14.92 -2.54
N ASN A 101 -8.06 15.65 -1.42
CA ASN A 101 -8.72 16.95 -1.27
C ASN A 101 -8.26 17.96 -2.33
N PHE A 102 -6.98 17.97 -2.68
CA PHE A 102 -6.45 18.81 -3.74
C PHE A 102 -7.03 18.42 -5.11
N LEU A 103 -7.03 17.13 -5.47
CA LEU A 103 -7.58 16.64 -6.73
C LEU A 103 -9.08 16.93 -6.87
N GLU A 104 -9.85 16.72 -5.80
CA GLU A 104 -11.28 17.08 -5.75
C GLU A 104 -11.49 18.59 -5.99
N SER A 105 -10.59 19.44 -5.49
CA SER A 105 -10.67 20.89 -5.68
C SER A 105 -10.44 21.34 -7.13
N LEU A 106 -9.69 20.56 -7.93
CA LEU A 106 -9.42 20.83 -9.34
C LEU A 106 -10.58 20.44 -10.26
N ASN A 107 -11.43 19.51 -9.82
CA ASN A 107 -12.59 19.02 -10.58
C ASN A 107 -13.88 19.81 -10.29
N LYS A 108 -13.76 21.03 -9.77
CA LYS A 108 -14.88 21.95 -9.53
C LYS A 108 -15.31 22.70 -10.79
#